data_AF-A0A497NC80-F1
#
_entry.id   AF-A0A497NC80-F1
#
_cell.length_a   1.000
_cell.length_b   1.000
_cell.length_c   1.000
_cell.angle_alpha   90.00
_cell.angle_beta   90.00
_cell.angle_gamma   90.00
#
_symmetry.space_group_name_H-M   'P 1'
#
loop_
_entity.id
_entity.type
_entity.pdbx_description
1 polymer ?
#
loop_
_entity_poly.entity_id
_entity_poly.type
_entity_poly.pdbx_seq_one_letter_code
_entity_poly.pdbx_strand_id
1 'polypeptide(L)'
;MLGFRFTAESKAELLSGLKVLMEKGQLRLPYHRPLLAQLTAITCEMRPSGHVLLGHPSRGHDDMVMALALACWAARRPRGAAVRLA
;
A
#
# COMPACT_ATOMS: atom_id res chain seq x y z
N MET A 1 -20.94 -5.20 -6.31
CA MET A 1 -19.94 -4.41 -5.55
C MET A 1 -18.56 -4.90 -5.96
N LEU A 2 -17.76 -4.11 -6.69
CA LEU A 2 -16.41 -4.52 -7.09
C LEU A 2 -15.43 -4.08 -6.00
N GLY A 3 -15.09 -5.00 -5.10
CA GLY A 3 -14.06 -4.80 -4.07
C GLY A 3 -12.65 -4.95 -4.63
N PHE A 4 -11.64 -4.47 -3.89
CA PHE A 4 -10.24 -4.74 -4.20
C PHE A 4 -9.88 -6.15 -3.72
N ARG A 5 -9.42 -7.02 -4.63
CA ARG A 5 -9.01 -8.38 -4.30
C ARG A 5 -7.54 -8.40 -3.89
N PHE A 6 -7.26 -8.75 -2.63
CA PHE A 6 -5.90 -8.92 -2.15
C PHE A 6 -5.30 -10.25 -2.58
N THR A 7 -4.11 -10.17 -3.17
CA THR A 7 -3.18 -11.24 -3.53
C THR A 7 -1.77 -10.76 -3.18
N ALA A 8 -0.78 -11.66 -3.13
CA ALA A 8 0.61 -11.25 -2.92
C ALA A 8 1.08 -10.25 -4.00
N GLU A 9 0.71 -10.49 -5.26
CA GLU A 9 1.02 -9.64 -6.40
C GLU A 9 0.35 -8.27 -6.29
N SER A 10 -0.97 -8.21 -6.07
CA SER A 10 -1.68 -6.92 -5.94
C SER A 10 -1.25 -6.12 -4.71
N LYS A 11 -0.86 -6.78 -3.61
CA LYS A 11 -0.19 -6.12 -2.48
C LYS A 11 1.15 -5.52 -2.90
N ALA A 12 1.96 -6.28 -3.65
CA ALA A 12 3.25 -5.80 -4.13
C ALA A 12 3.09 -4.57 -5.04
N GLU A 13 2.11 -4.57 -5.94
CA GLU A 13 1.78 -3.44 -6.81
C GLU A 13 1.35 -2.19 -6.03
N LEU A 14 0.46 -2.35 -5.03
CA LEU A 14 -0.01 -1.25 -4.19
C LEU A 14 1.16 -0.58 -3.45
N LEU A 15 1.98 -1.38 -2.78
CA LEU A 15 3.11 -0.89 -1.99
C LEU A 15 4.22 -0.32 -2.87
N SER A 16 4.49 -0.90 -4.04
CA SER A 16 5.45 -0.35 -5.01
C SER A 16 4.98 1.01 -5.54
N GLY A 17 3.69 1.13 -5.86
CA GLY A 17 3.08 2.39 -6.26
C GLY A 17 3.16 3.46 -5.16
N LEU A 18 2.93 3.07 -3.90
CA LEU A 18 3.10 3.96 -2.74
C LEU A 18 4.56 4.43 -2.60
N LYS A 19 5.52 3.51 -2.68
CA LYS A 19 6.96 3.81 -2.61
C LYS A 19 7.38 4.84 -3.65
N VAL A 20 6.96 4.67 -4.91
CA VAL A 20 7.30 5.63 -5.99
C VAL A 20 6.76 7.04 -5.69
N LEU A 21 5.55 7.15 -5.13
CA LEU A 21 4.99 8.46 -4.74
C LEU A 21 5.79 9.11 -3.61
N MET A 22 6.26 8.32 -2.64
CA MET A 22 7.09 8.79 -1.53
C MET A 22 8.46 9.25 -2.04
N GLU A 23 9.13 8.46 -2.88
CA GLU A 23 10.45 8.78 -3.46
C GLU A 23 10.43 10.05 -4.31
N LYS A 24 9.32 10.29 -5.04
CA LYS A 24 9.13 11.49 -5.84
C LYS A 24 8.67 12.72 -5.04
N GLY A 25 8.49 12.60 -3.73
CA GLY A 25 7.95 13.69 -2.90
C GLY A 25 6.50 14.08 -3.24
N GLN A 26 5.75 13.18 -3.87
CA GLN A 26 4.37 13.41 -4.31
C GLN A 26 3.32 13.05 -3.25
N LEU A 27 3.78 12.60 -2.08
CA LEU A 27 2.93 12.27 -0.94
C LEU A 27 3.29 13.12 0.28
N ARG A 28 2.32 13.87 0.79
CA ARG A 28 2.45 14.60 2.06
C ARG A 28 1.66 13.85 3.12
N LEU A 29 2.33 13.46 4.20
CA LEU A 29 1.73 12.78 5.34
C LEU A 29 1.76 13.68 6.58
N PRO A 30 0.71 13.69 7.42
CA PRO A 30 0.79 14.27 8.75
C PRO A 30 1.78 13.45 9.60
N TYR A 31 2.34 14.08 10.63
CA TYR A 31 3.19 13.37 11.59
C TYR A 31 2.34 12.43 12.46
N HIS A 32 2.15 11.20 11.98
CA HIS A 32 1.34 10.18 12.63
C HIS A 32 2.21 8.96 12.98
N ARG A 33 2.66 8.90 14.23
CA ARG A 33 3.64 7.90 14.70
C ARG A 33 3.25 6.44 14.40
N PRO A 34 1.99 6.00 14.60
CA PRO A 34 1.62 4.61 14.31
C PRO A 34 1.75 4.26 12.81
N LEU A 35 1.36 5.17 11.92
CA LEU A 35 1.49 4.97 10.47
C LEU A 35 2.97 4.91 10.07
N LEU A 36 3.78 5.83 10.59
CA LEU A 36 5.21 5.85 10.33
C LEU A 36 5.90 4.56 10.80
N ALA A 37 5.52 4.05 11.98
CA ALA A 37 6.04 2.79 12.50
C ALA A 37 5.72 1.61 11.56
N GLN A 38 4.47 1.51 11.08
CA GLN A 38 4.11 0.46 10.11
C GLN A 38 4.84 0.64 8.78
N LEU A 39 4.93 1.86 8.24
CA LEU A 39 5.65 2.15 6.99
C LEU A 39 7.12 1.70 7.07
N THR A 40 7.79 1.97 8.20
CA THR A 40 9.18 1.55 8.42
C THR A 40 9.35 0.06 8.69
N ALA A 41 8.28 -0.63 9.11
CA ALA A 41 8.29 -2.05 9.41
C ALA A 41 8.00 -2.93 8.19
N ILE A 42 7.62 -2.35 7.04
CA ILE A 42 7.37 -3.13 5.83
C ILE A 42 8.68 -3.79 5.36
N THR A 43 8.64 -5.11 5.22
CA THR A 43 9.75 -5.93 4.75
C THR A 43 9.57 -6.32 3.28
N CYS A 44 10.69 -6.61 2.63
CA CYS A 44 10.75 -7.07 1.25
C CYS A 44 11.61 -8.33 1.17
N GLU A 45 11.04 -9.41 0.69
CA GLU A 45 11.73 -10.69 0.49
C GLU A 45 11.66 -11.08 -1.00
N MET A 46 12.81 -11.42 -1.59
CA MET A 46 12.87 -11.92 -2.95
C MET A 46 12.81 -13.44 -2.95
N ARG A 47 11.79 -14.00 -3.59
CA ARG A 47 11.60 -15.45 -3.69
C ARG A 47 12.50 -16.03 -4.78
N PRO A 48 12.89 -17.32 -4.68
CA PRO A 48 13.69 -18.00 -5.73
C PRO A 48 13.05 -17.98 -7.12
N SER A 49 11.72 -17.88 -7.19
CA SER A 49 10.95 -17.73 -8.43
C SER A 49 11.02 -16.33 -9.05
N GLY A 50 11.73 -15.38 -8.44
CA GLY A 50 11.81 -13.98 -8.87
C GLY A 50 10.67 -13.08 -8.38
N HIS A 51 9.69 -13.62 -7.65
CA HIS A 51 8.60 -12.83 -7.09
C HIS A 51 9.04 -12.08 -5.83
N VAL A 52 8.59 -10.83 -5.68
CA VAL A 52 8.82 -10.02 -4.49
C VAL A 52 7.63 -10.19 -3.54
N LEU A 53 7.92 -10.52 -2.29
CA LEU A 53 6.93 -10.59 -1.22
C LEU A 53 7.14 -9.39 -0.29
N LEU A 54 6.13 -8.51 -0.26
CA LEU A 54 6.08 -7.37 0.64
C LEU A 54 5.14 -7.69 1.80
N GLY A 55 5.57 -7.40 3.02
CA GLY A 55 4.81 -7.72 4.22
C GLY A 55 5.31 -6.98 5.45
N HIS A 56 5.03 -7.52 6.64
CA HIS A 56 5.49 -7.00 7.91
C HIS A 56 6.04 -8.15 8.77
N PRO A 57 6.89 -7.88 9.79
CA PRO A 57 7.38 -8.91 10.70
C PRO A 57 6.22 -9.60 11.45
N SER A 58 6.50 -10.79 11.99
CA SER A 58 5.56 -11.53 12.82
C SER A 58 5.03 -10.66 13.97
N ARG A 59 3.71 -10.69 14.21
CA ARG A 59 2.98 -9.84 15.17
C ARG A 59 2.93 -8.34 14.83
N GLY A 60 3.42 -7.94 13.65
CA GLY A 60 3.23 -6.59 13.10
C GLY A 60 1.87 -6.40 12.44
N HIS A 61 1.66 -5.20 11.90
CA HIS A 61 0.47 -4.82 11.14
C HIS A 61 0.86 -3.98 9.91
N ASP A 62 0.08 -4.11 8.83
CA ASP A 62 0.18 -3.29 7.62
C ASP A 62 -1.12 -2.56 7.27
N ASP A 63 -2.14 -2.61 8.14
CA ASP A 63 -3.49 -2.11 7.87
C ASP A 63 -3.54 -0.62 7.50
N MET A 64 -2.81 0.24 8.21
CA MET A 64 -2.74 1.67 7.88
C MET A 64 -1.97 1.92 6.58
N VAL A 65 -0.92 1.13 6.34
CA VAL A 65 -0.13 1.20 5.10
C VAL A 65 -0.98 0.77 3.90
N MET A 66 -1.75 -0.31 4.04
CA MET A 66 -2.65 -0.79 2.99
C MET A 66 -3.79 0.20 2.73
N ALA A 67 -4.35 0.82 3.77
CA ALA A 67 -5.35 1.88 3.63
C ALA A 67 -4.77 3.09 2.86
N LEU A 68 -3.56 3.53 3.20
CA LEU A 68 -2.85 4.60 2.50
C LEU A 68 -2.56 4.23 1.04
N ALA A 69 -2.05 3.03 0.78
CA ALA A 69 -1.73 2.57 -0.56
C ALA A 69 -2.98 2.50 -1.45
N LEU A 70 -4.11 2.02 -0.90
CA LEU A 70 -5.40 2.02 -1.60
C LEU A 70 -5.90 3.43 -1.90
N ALA A 71 -5.79 4.36 -0.95
CA ALA A 71 -6.17 5.76 -1.16
C ALA A 71 -5.36 6.39 -2.30
N CYS A 72 -4.04 6.20 -2.31
CA CYS A 72 -3.16 6.65 -3.39
C CYS A 72 -3.50 5.97 -4.73
N TRP A 73 -3.75 4.67 -4.72
CA TRP A 73 -4.11 3.92 -5.93
C TRP A 73 -5.43 4.41 -6.53
N ALA A 74 -6.44 4.68 -5.70
CA ALA A 74 -7.73 5.19 -6.12
C ALA A 74 -7.62 6.63 -6.65
N ALA A 75 -6.82 7.49 -6.02
CA ALA A 75 -6.62 8.88 -6.42
C ALA A 75 -6.00 9.05 -7.81
N ARG A 76 -5.25 8.06 -8.31
CA ARG A 76 -4.67 8.07 -9.67
C ARG A 76 -5.67 7.70 -10.76
N ARG A 77 -6.86 7.19 -10.41
CA ARG A 77 -7.87 6.76 -11.38
C ARG A 77 -8.76 7.93 -11.79
N PRO A 78 -9.32 7.93 -13.02
CA PRO A 78 -10.28 8.93 -13.45
C PRO A 78 -11.45 9.06 -12.45
N ARG A 79 -11.89 10.30 -12.19
CA ARG A 79 -13.03 10.58 -11.31
C ARG A 79 -14.26 9.79 -11.79
N GLY A 80 -14.88 9.02 -10.91
CA GLY A 80 -16.03 8.13 -11.21
C GLY A 80 -15.82 6.66 -10.89
N ALA A 81 -14.58 6.22 -10.63
CA ALA A 81 -14.27 4.85 -10.21
C ALA A 81 -14.43 4.60 -8.69
N ALA A 82 -14.68 5.65 -7.90
CA ALA A 82 -14.95 5.51 -6.48
C ALA A 82 -16.40 5.02 -6.29
N VAL A 83 -16.52 3.84 -5.69
CA VAL A 83 -17.82 3.25 -5.34
C VAL A 83 -18.59 4.23 -4.46
N ARG A 84 -19.80 4.61 -4.87
CA ARG A 84 -20.74 5.32 -3.99
C ARG A 84 -20.94 4.46 -2.75
N LEU A 85 -20.61 5.00 -1.59
CA LEU A 85 -21.08 4.46 -0.33
C LEU A 85 -22.59 4.72 -0.31
N ALA A 86 -23.37 3.64 -0.28
CA ALA A 86 -24.82 3.67 -0.12
C ALA A 86 -25.17 3.92 1.34
#